data_AF-A0A3M1N240-F1
#
_entry.id   AF-A0A3M1N240-F1
#
_cell.length_a   1.000
_cell.length_b   1.000
_cell.length_c   1.000
_cell.angle_alpha   90.00
_cell.angle_beta   90.00
_cell.angle_gamma   90.00
#
_symmetry.space_group_name_H-M   'P 1'
#
loop_
_entity.id
_entity.type
_entity.pdbx_description
1 polymer ?
#
loop_
_entity_poly.entity_id
_entity_poly.type
_entity_poly.pdbx_seq_one_letter_code
_entity_poly.pdbx_strand_id
1 'polypeptide(L)'
;MGGTAEGGGVPQEWVRLIGVLARLRGLVDPPIHGTKPLLIESVSKRIFGTRRWDTLPLPPADPVVKYLHWLGRQRGKYVPLPLTPQVLPLQVWQLGSLAIVALPMEPTTMAGYLLKERLGPLLEPAGVQHLIIQGYSNGYAGYLTTYWEYQYQRYEGGHTHFGKFQLAAVEKVLSDLLEGRGAGSPEPPYLSLEQAKRLLFTYEVARSVR
;
A
#
# COMPACT_ATOMS: atom_id res chain seq x y z
N MET A 1 3.92 -18.11 -12.40
CA MET A 1 4.20 -18.24 -10.95
C MET A 1 2.89 -18.63 -10.32
N GLY A 2 2.91 -19.68 -9.50
CA GLY A 2 1.74 -20.23 -8.86
C GLY A 2 0.92 -19.13 -8.20
N GLY A 3 -0.40 -19.23 -8.37
CA GLY A 3 -1.34 -18.43 -7.65
C GLY A 3 -1.02 -18.34 -6.17
N THR A 4 -1.34 -17.19 -5.58
CA THR A 4 -1.53 -17.13 -4.14
C THR A 4 -2.74 -18.01 -3.76
N ALA A 5 -3.10 -18.06 -2.49
CA ALA A 5 -4.36 -18.67 -2.05
C ALA A 5 -5.62 -18.08 -2.75
N GLU A 6 -5.47 -17.01 -3.54
CA GLU A 6 -6.54 -16.28 -4.25
C GLU A 6 -6.68 -16.65 -5.74
N GLY A 7 -5.91 -17.62 -6.26
CA GLY A 7 -6.12 -18.19 -7.60
C GLY A 7 -4.92 -18.12 -8.53
N GLY A 8 -4.98 -18.85 -9.66
CA GLY A 8 -3.91 -18.94 -10.65
C GLY A 8 -3.62 -17.59 -11.28
N GLY A 9 -2.58 -16.90 -10.79
CA GLY A 9 -2.26 -15.53 -11.20
C GLY A 9 -2.04 -15.34 -12.70
N VAL A 10 -1.85 -14.09 -13.13
CA VAL A 10 -1.66 -13.72 -14.54
C VAL A 10 -0.50 -14.53 -15.16
N PRO A 11 -0.66 -15.12 -16.36
CA PRO A 11 0.41 -15.88 -17.00
C PRO A 11 1.67 -15.05 -17.21
N GLN A 12 2.84 -15.69 -17.11
CA GLN A 12 4.14 -15.00 -17.07
C GLN A 12 4.42 -14.19 -18.34
N GLU A 13 4.02 -14.71 -19.49
CA GLU A 13 4.12 -14.07 -20.80
C GLU A 13 3.36 -12.74 -20.84
N TRP A 14 2.17 -12.67 -20.25
CA TRP A 14 1.38 -11.44 -20.13
C TRP A 14 2.03 -10.46 -19.17
N VAL A 15 2.54 -10.92 -18.03
CA VAL A 15 3.28 -10.07 -17.07
C VAL A 15 4.51 -9.44 -17.74
N ARG A 16 5.27 -10.23 -18.52
CA ARG A 16 6.43 -9.73 -19.27
C ARG A 16 6.02 -8.70 -20.33
N LEU A 17 5.00 -9.00 -21.13
CA LEU A 17 4.51 -8.09 -22.16
C LEU A 17 4.05 -6.76 -21.54
N ILE A 18 3.22 -6.82 -20.49
CA ILE A 18 2.74 -5.65 -19.76
C ILE A 18 3.93 -4.85 -19.19
N GLY A 19 4.90 -5.54 -18.61
CA GLY A 19 6.12 -4.91 -18.07
C GLY A 19 6.95 -4.20 -19.14
N VAL A 20 7.09 -4.78 -20.33
CA VAL A 20 7.79 -4.16 -21.48
C VAL A 20 7.05 -2.92 -21.96
N LEU A 21 5.73 -3.03 -22.17
CA LEU A 21 4.91 -1.90 -22.63
C LEU A 21 4.90 -0.75 -21.63
N ALA A 22 4.86 -1.06 -20.33
CA ALA A 22 4.92 -0.06 -19.28
C ALA A 22 6.26 0.72 -19.30
N ARG A 23 7.39 0.02 -19.48
CA ARG A 23 8.72 0.65 -19.60
C ARG A 23 8.84 1.51 -20.85
N LEU A 24 8.36 1.02 -22.00
CA LEU A 24 8.35 1.79 -23.25
C LEU A 24 7.51 3.07 -23.15
N ARG A 25 6.45 3.04 -22.33
CA ARG A 25 5.62 4.22 -22.02
C ARG A 25 6.17 5.10 -20.89
N GLY A 26 7.34 4.79 -20.34
CA GLY A 26 7.94 5.56 -19.24
C GLY A 26 7.18 5.43 -17.91
N LEU A 27 6.38 4.38 -17.72
CA LEU A 27 5.61 4.13 -16.49
C LEU A 27 6.50 3.46 -15.42
N VAL A 28 7.63 4.08 -15.12
CA VAL A 28 8.59 3.62 -14.12
C VAL A 28 9.19 4.83 -13.41
N ASP A 29 9.51 4.66 -12.13
CA ASP A 29 10.23 5.65 -11.33
C ASP A 29 11.43 4.96 -10.67
N PRO A 30 12.60 4.91 -11.34
CA PRO A 30 13.76 4.20 -10.81
C PRO A 30 14.26 4.70 -9.43
N PRO A 31 14.29 6.02 -9.15
CA PRO A 31 14.63 6.53 -7.83
C PRO A 31 13.77 5.96 -6.71
N ILE A 32 12.45 5.96 -6.84
CA ILE A 32 11.51 5.58 -5.77
C ILE A 32 11.13 4.09 -5.86
N HIS A 33 10.71 3.66 -7.04
CA HIS A 33 10.11 2.34 -7.28
C HIS A 33 11.04 1.32 -7.95
N GLY A 34 12.25 1.73 -8.35
CA GLY A 34 13.20 0.84 -9.01
C GLY A 34 12.69 0.37 -10.37
N THR A 35 12.71 -0.94 -10.61
CA THR A 35 12.30 -1.53 -11.90
C THR A 35 10.82 -1.92 -11.95
N LYS A 36 10.05 -1.62 -10.90
CA LYS A 36 8.61 -1.89 -10.81
C LYS A 36 7.84 -1.05 -11.83
N PRO A 37 7.07 -1.67 -12.73
CA PRO A 37 6.17 -0.93 -13.62
C PRO A 37 4.99 -0.35 -12.83
N LEU A 38 4.74 0.95 -12.99
CA LEU A 38 3.66 1.71 -12.36
C LEU A 38 2.38 1.61 -13.19
N LEU A 39 1.73 0.45 -13.13
CA LEU A 39 0.49 0.19 -13.87
C LEU A 39 -0.71 0.91 -13.27
N ILE A 40 -0.77 0.98 -11.94
CA ILE A 40 -1.84 1.64 -11.19
C ILE A 40 -1.19 2.68 -10.28
N GLU A 41 -1.51 3.93 -10.51
CA GLU A 41 -1.08 5.06 -9.70
C GLU A 41 -2.26 5.51 -8.84
N SER A 42 -2.27 5.10 -7.58
CA SER A 42 -3.38 5.32 -6.64
C SER A 42 -3.63 6.80 -6.32
N VAL A 43 -2.56 7.60 -6.28
CA VAL A 43 -2.62 9.05 -5.97
C VAL A 43 -3.11 9.84 -7.19
N SER A 44 -2.46 9.64 -8.34
CA SER A 44 -2.79 10.33 -9.58
C SER A 44 -4.04 9.79 -10.29
N LYS A 45 -4.58 8.66 -9.81
CA LYS A 45 -5.71 7.90 -10.36
C LYS A 45 -5.50 7.56 -11.83
N ARG A 46 -4.29 7.10 -12.15
CA ARG A 46 -3.92 6.67 -13.51
C ARG A 46 -3.84 5.16 -13.55
N ILE A 47 -4.40 4.58 -14.60
CA ILE A 47 -4.25 3.16 -14.93
C ILE A 47 -3.58 3.13 -16.31
N PHE A 48 -2.46 2.41 -16.44
CA PHE A 48 -1.58 2.43 -17.61
C PHE A 48 -1.20 3.85 -18.07
N GLY A 49 -0.96 4.76 -17.12
CA GLY A 49 -0.57 6.15 -17.39
C GLY A 49 -1.68 7.08 -17.85
N THR A 50 -2.93 6.62 -17.93
CA THR A 50 -4.08 7.46 -18.33
C THR A 50 -5.14 7.57 -17.22
N ARG A 51 -5.77 8.75 -17.13
CA ARG A 51 -6.99 8.96 -16.33
C ARG A 51 -8.27 8.57 -17.08
N ARG A 52 -8.18 8.29 -18.39
CA ARG A 52 -9.28 7.82 -19.26
C ARG A 52 -9.26 6.31 -19.42
N TRP A 53 -9.36 5.65 -18.28
CA TRP A 53 -9.46 4.20 -18.17
C TRP A 53 -10.66 3.58 -18.91
N ASP A 54 -11.73 4.32 -19.13
CA ASP A 54 -12.86 3.93 -19.96
C ASP A 54 -12.50 3.71 -21.45
N THR A 55 -11.36 4.26 -21.89
CA THR A 55 -10.86 4.10 -23.26
C THR A 55 -9.84 2.97 -23.42
N LEU A 56 -9.49 2.27 -22.33
CA LEU A 56 -8.58 1.14 -22.42
C LEU A 56 -9.28 -0.05 -23.11
N PRO A 57 -8.63 -0.73 -24.06
CA PRO A 57 -9.20 -1.89 -24.75
C PRO A 57 -9.10 -3.15 -23.88
N LEU A 58 -9.60 -3.08 -22.64
CA LEU A 58 -9.65 -4.23 -21.74
C LEU A 58 -10.89 -5.07 -22.06
N PRO A 59 -10.76 -6.40 -22.21
CA PRO A 59 -11.89 -7.25 -22.54
C PRO A 59 -12.93 -7.19 -21.40
N PRO A 60 -14.20 -6.86 -21.69
CA PRO A 60 -15.22 -6.68 -20.66
C PRO A 60 -15.73 -8.01 -20.09
N ALA A 61 -15.05 -9.14 -20.33
CA ALA A 61 -15.48 -10.45 -19.85
C ALA A 61 -15.36 -10.56 -18.31
N ASP A 62 -14.41 -9.83 -17.71
CA ASP A 62 -14.18 -9.83 -16.28
C ASP A 62 -15.09 -8.82 -15.54
N PRO A 63 -15.83 -9.23 -14.49
CA PRO A 63 -16.68 -8.34 -13.69
C PRO A 63 -15.94 -7.12 -13.10
N VAL A 64 -14.66 -7.28 -12.72
CA VAL A 64 -13.80 -6.20 -12.24
C VAL A 64 -13.52 -5.22 -13.38
N VAL A 65 -13.20 -5.69 -14.57
CA VAL A 65 -12.97 -4.80 -15.74
C VAL A 65 -14.23 -4.01 -16.09
N LYS A 66 -15.42 -4.64 -16.05
CA LYS A 66 -16.70 -3.93 -16.24
C LYS A 66 -16.90 -2.84 -15.18
N TYR A 67 -16.59 -3.15 -13.92
CA TYR A 67 -16.67 -2.21 -12.81
C TYR A 67 -15.71 -1.03 -12.98
N LEU A 68 -14.48 -1.32 -13.39
CA LEU A 68 -13.48 -0.30 -13.67
C LEU A 68 -13.97 0.62 -14.81
N HIS A 69 -14.49 0.09 -15.92
CA HIS A 69 -15.08 0.92 -16.98
C HIS A 69 -16.29 1.75 -16.51
N TRP A 70 -17.11 1.24 -15.59
CA TRP A 70 -18.23 1.99 -15.01
C TRP A 70 -17.74 3.17 -14.17
N LEU A 71 -16.85 2.93 -13.21
CA LEU A 71 -16.21 3.99 -12.43
C LEU A 71 -15.48 4.99 -13.37
N GLY A 72 -14.91 4.46 -14.47
CA GLY A 72 -14.50 5.12 -15.71
C GLY A 72 -15.31 6.33 -16.07
N ARG A 73 -16.54 5.99 -16.45
CA ARG A 73 -17.55 6.90 -16.97
C ARG A 73 -18.02 7.89 -15.91
N GLN A 74 -17.85 7.58 -14.62
CA GLN A 74 -18.18 8.53 -13.54
C GLN A 74 -17.20 9.71 -13.45
N ARG A 75 -16.08 9.71 -14.18
CA ARG A 75 -15.12 10.84 -14.30
C ARG A 75 -14.66 11.43 -12.95
N GLY A 76 -14.48 10.58 -11.94
CA GLY A 76 -14.02 11.02 -10.61
C GLY A 76 -15.06 11.79 -9.78
N LYS A 77 -16.34 11.79 -10.18
CA LYS A 77 -17.44 12.44 -9.43
C LYS A 77 -17.59 11.95 -7.98
N TYR A 78 -17.09 10.76 -7.65
CA TYR A 78 -17.35 10.14 -6.35
C TYR A 78 -16.14 10.04 -5.43
N VAL A 79 -14.90 10.17 -5.90
CA VAL A 79 -13.70 10.05 -5.04
C VAL A 79 -12.75 11.23 -5.28
N PRO A 80 -12.80 12.31 -4.49
CA PRO A 80 -11.79 13.37 -4.56
C PRO A 80 -10.45 12.93 -3.97
N LEU A 81 -10.45 11.97 -3.04
CA LEU A 81 -9.27 11.50 -2.32
C LEU A 81 -8.41 10.49 -3.10
N PRO A 82 -7.10 10.38 -2.82
CA PRO A 82 -6.26 9.27 -3.29
C PRO A 82 -6.87 7.89 -3.00
N LEU A 83 -6.59 6.89 -3.84
CA LEU A 83 -7.08 5.52 -3.63
C LEU A 83 -6.36 4.78 -2.50
N THR A 84 -5.19 5.27 -2.08
CA THR A 84 -4.42 4.75 -0.93
C THR A 84 -4.15 5.88 0.05
N PRO A 85 -4.18 5.62 1.37
CA PRO A 85 -3.92 6.65 2.38
C PRO A 85 -2.54 7.29 2.19
N GLN A 86 -2.46 8.60 2.45
CA GLN A 86 -1.21 9.39 2.34
C GLN A 86 -0.64 9.79 3.70
N VAL A 87 -1.47 9.72 4.76
CA VAL A 87 -1.09 9.96 6.15
C VAL A 87 -1.32 8.65 6.89
N LEU A 88 -0.30 8.13 7.58
CA LEU A 88 -0.32 6.82 8.19
C LEU A 88 0.02 6.90 9.69
N PRO A 89 -0.80 6.29 10.56
CA PRO A 89 -0.54 6.29 12.00
C PRO A 89 0.51 5.23 12.34
N LEU A 90 1.68 5.66 12.81
CA LEU A 90 2.69 4.80 13.43
C LEU A 90 2.70 5.06 14.94
N GLN A 91 2.68 4.01 15.74
CA GLN A 91 2.55 4.14 17.19
C GLN A 91 3.39 3.10 17.92
N VAL A 92 3.94 3.48 19.08
CA VAL A 92 4.59 2.55 20.00
C VAL A 92 3.91 2.67 21.36
N TRP A 93 3.49 1.53 21.91
CA TRP A 93 2.99 1.42 23.28
C TRP A 93 4.02 0.69 24.13
N GLN A 94 4.30 1.20 25.32
CA GLN A 94 5.06 0.48 26.33
C GLN A 94 4.16 0.12 27.51
N LEU A 95 4.16 -1.15 27.88
CA LEU A 95 3.40 -1.76 28.97
C LEU A 95 4.38 -2.52 29.88
N GLY A 96 4.99 -1.80 30.83
CA GLY A 96 6.07 -2.35 31.64
C GLY A 96 7.28 -2.76 30.78
N SER A 97 7.65 -4.04 30.82
CA SER A 97 8.75 -4.60 30.01
C SER A 97 8.34 -5.02 28.60
N LEU A 98 7.06 -4.88 28.22
CA LEU A 98 6.57 -5.16 26.88
C LEU A 98 6.42 -3.87 26.07
N ALA A 99 6.88 -3.86 24.83
CA ALA A 99 6.56 -2.82 23.86
C ALA A 99 5.87 -3.40 22.62
N ILE A 100 4.89 -2.65 22.09
CA ILE A 100 4.14 -2.99 20.89
C ILE A 100 4.31 -1.85 19.88
N VAL A 101 4.91 -2.16 18.73
CA VAL A 101 5.00 -1.27 17.57
C VAL A 101 3.81 -1.57 16.66
N ALA A 102 2.86 -0.65 16.62
CA ALA A 102 1.65 -0.73 15.81
C ALA A 102 1.87 -0.09 14.44
N LEU A 103 1.65 -0.87 13.38
CA LEU A 103 1.89 -0.49 11.99
C LEU A 103 0.60 -0.58 11.14
N PRO A 104 0.31 0.40 10.27
CA PRO A 104 -0.84 0.38 9.37
C PRO A 104 -0.51 -0.37 8.06
N MET A 105 0.26 -1.45 8.15
CA MET A 105 0.80 -2.22 7.03
C MET A 105 0.93 -3.71 7.42
N GLU A 106 1.21 -4.54 6.42
CA GLU A 106 1.53 -5.98 6.57
C GLU A 106 3.05 -6.19 6.49
N PRO A 107 3.79 -6.20 7.62
CA PRO A 107 5.21 -6.50 7.59
C PRO A 107 5.45 -7.96 7.17
N THR A 108 6.37 -8.16 6.23
CA THR A 108 6.94 -9.49 6.01
C THR A 108 7.70 -9.95 7.24
N THR A 109 7.99 -11.26 7.32
CA THR A 109 8.78 -11.83 8.41
C THR A 109 10.10 -11.09 8.61
N MET A 110 10.84 -10.84 7.51
CA MET A 110 12.13 -10.17 7.60
C MET A 110 12.01 -8.67 7.88
N ALA A 111 10.98 -7.98 7.38
CA ALA A 111 10.73 -6.59 7.74
C ALA A 111 10.42 -6.46 9.25
N GLY A 112 9.60 -7.35 9.80
CA GLY A 112 9.31 -7.40 11.23
C GLY A 112 10.54 -7.72 12.07
N TYR A 113 11.36 -8.68 11.64
CA TYR A 113 12.63 -8.99 12.31
C TYR A 113 13.57 -7.77 12.35
N LEU A 114 13.79 -7.11 11.22
CA LEU A 114 14.66 -5.94 11.15
C LEU A 114 14.15 -4.80 12.03
N LEU A 115 12.83 -4.54 12.05
CA LEU A 115 12.27 -3.55 12.96
C LEU A 115 12.58 -3.87 14.43
N LYS A 116 12.52 -5.14 14.84
CA LYS A 116 12.90 -5.54 16.20
C LYS A 116 14.37 -5.27 16.48
N GLU A 117 15.25 -5.64 15.57
CA GLU A 117 16.70 -5.42 15.71
C GLU A 117 17.07 -3.94 15.77
N ARG A 118 16.35 -3.08 15.03
CA ARG A 118 16.62 -1.63 15.00
C ARG A 118 16.03 -0.88 16.19
N LEU A 119 14.84 -1.27 16.64
CA LEU A 119 14.13 -0.54 17.70
C LEU A 119 14.39 -1.11 19.10
N GLY A 120 14.75 -2.39 19.22
CA GLY A 120 15.06 -3.05 20.50
C GLY A 120 16.09 -2.27 21.32
N PRO A 121 17.28 -1.95 20.78
CA PRO A 121 18.31 -1.18 21.50
C PRO A 121 17.85 0.22 21.94
N LEU A 122 16.91 0.84 21.23
CA LEU A 122 16.35 2.15 21.60
C LEU A 122 15.38 2.05 22.79
N LEU A 123 14.77 0.88 22.99
CA LEU A 123 13.77 0.61 24.02
C LEU A 123 14.36 -0.06 25.27
N GLU A 124 15.51 -0.73 25.16
CA GLU A 124 16.22 -1.38 26.26
C GLU A 124 16.45 -0.43 27.47
N PRO A 125 16.91 0.83 27.30
CA PRO A 125 17.09 1.76 28.42
C PRO A 125 15.78 2.09 29.17
N ALA A 126 14.63 1.95 28.50
CA ALA A 126 13.31 2.14 29.09
C ALA A 126 12.80 0.87 29.81
N GLY A 127 13.61 -0.19 29.91
CA GLY A 127 13.26 -1.44 30.61
C GLY A 127 12.47 -2.43 29.77
N VAL A 128 12.39 -2.22 28.45
CA VAL A 128 11.71 -3.15 27.52
C VAL A 128 12.56 -4.40 27.31
N GLN A 129 11.94 -5.57 27.49
CA GLN A 129 12.53 -6.90 27.28
C GLN A 129 11.83 -7.66 26.14
N HIS A 130 10.60 -7.28 25.81
CA HIS A 130 9.82 -7.92 24.77
C HIS A 130 9.29 -6.88 23.78
N LEU A 131 9.55 -7.11 22.50
CA LEU A 131 9.11 -6.23 21.42
C LEU A 131 8.23 -7.00 20.43
N ILE A 132 7.00 -6.51 20.25
CA ILE A 132 6.02 -7.03 19.30
C ILE A 132 5.89 -6.04 18.15
N ILE A 133 5.96 -6.56 16.92
CA ILE A 133 5.60 -5.81 15.71
C ILE A 133 4.19 -6.23 15.33
N GLN A 134 3.22 -5.33 15.52
CA GLN A 134 1.81 -5.56 15.26
C GLN A 134 1.39 -4.84 13.98
N GLY A 135 1.18 -5.59 12.90
CA GLY A 135 0.58 -5.07 11.67
C GLY A 135 -0.90 -4.73 11.84
N TYR A 136 -1.55 -4.30 10.75
CA TYR A 136 -3.00 -4.07 10.68
C TYR A 136 -3.57 -3.13 11.76
N SER A 137 -2.78 -2.15 12.20
CA SER A 137 -3.17 -1.26 13.30
C SER A 137 -3.50 0.13 12.78
N ASN A 138 -4.65 0.69 13.20
CA ASN A 138 -5.08 2.08 13.00
C ASN A 138 -5.24 2.57 11.54
N GLY A 139 -4.83 1.79 10.55
CA GLY A 139 -4.93 2.09 9.12
C GLY A 139 -4.43 0.92 8.27
N TYR A 140 -4.45 1.08 6.95
CA TYR A 140 -3.99 0.05 6.02
C TYR A 140 -3.39 0.63 4.74
N ALA A 141 -2.13 0.29 4.46
CA ALA A 141 -1.39 0.71 3.27
C ALA A 141 -0.57 -0.43 2.65
N GLY A 142 -1.20 -1.60 2.51
CA GLY A 142 -0.58 -2.76 1.86
C GLY A 142 0.58 -3.33 2.66
N TYR A 143 1.59 -3.83 1.94
CA TYR A 143 2.69 -4.58 2.52
C TYR A 143 3.87 -3.70 2.91
N LEU A 144 4.65 -4.17 3.87
CA LEU A 144 5.93 -3.62 4.27
C LEU A 144 7.00 -4.69 4.06
N THR A 145 7.73 -4.57 2.96
CA THR A 145 8.82 -5.48 2.59
C THR A 145 10.20 -4.87 2.85
N THR A 146 11.20 -5.72 3.04
CA THR A 146 12.60 -5.28 2.96
C THR A 146 12.97 -4.76 1.57
N TYR A 147 14.07 -4.01 1.46
CA TYR A 147 14.60 -3.55 0.18
C TYR A 147 14.85 -4.73 -0.78
N TRP A 148 15.37 -5.84 -0.25
CA TRP A 148 15.72 -7.04 -1.02
C TRP A 148 14.48 -7.80 -1.48
N GLU A 149 13.51 -8.04 -0.60
CA GLU A 149 12.22 -8.65 -0.96
C GLU A 149 11.50 -7.80 -2.02
N TYR A 150 11.55 -6.47 -1.88
CA TYR A 150 10.97 -5.56 -2.86
C TYR A 150 11.55 -5.77 -4.27
N GLN A 151 12.86 -6.03 -4.40
CA GLN A 151 13.48 -6.23 -5.74
C GLN A 151 12.88 -7.41 -6.50
N TYR A 152 12.42 -8.45 -5.79
CA TYR A 152 11.82 -9.63 -6.43
C TYR A 152 10.44 -9.35 -7.02
N GLN A 153 9.74 -8.30 -6.56
CA GLN A 153 8.40 -7.94 -7.03
C GLN A 153 7.43 -9.14 -7.07
N ARG A 154 7.47 -9.97 -6.03
CA ARG A 154 6.37 -10.89 -5.69
C ARG A 154 5.14 -10.09 -5.24
N TYR A 155 4.08 -10.77 -4.83
CA TYR A 155 2.83 -10.14 -4.42
C TYR A 155 3.04 -8.99 -3.42
N GLU A 156 3.84 -9.25 -2.38
CA GLU A 156 4.13 -8.32 -1.29
C GLU A 156 4.95 -7.13 -1.81
N GLY A 157 6.01 -7.35 -2.58
CA GLY A 157 6.79 -6.28 -3.20
C GLY A 157 5.98 -5.44 -4.20
N GLY A 158 5.02 -6.06 -4.88
CA GLY A 158 4.01 -5.41 -5.72
C GLY A 158 3.03 -4.55 -4.91
N HIS A 159 2.76 -4.90 -3.65
CA HIS A 159 1.86 -4.18 -2.75
C HIS A 159 2.59 -3.29 -1.71
N THR A 160 3.91 -3.18 -1.77
CA THR A 160 4.67 -2.11 -1.08
C THR A 160 4.51 -0.80 -1.84
N HIS A 161 3.61 0.06 -1.36
CA HIS A 161 3.10 1.23 -2.08
C HIS A 161 4.07 2.40 -2.20
N PHE A 162 4.94 2.63 -1.21
CA PHE A 162 5.80 3.82 -1.14
C PHE A 162 7.22 3.57 -1.65
N GLY A 163 7.42 2.46 -2.37
CA GLY A 163 8.66 2.15 -3.06
C GLY A 163 9.67 1.37 -2.22
N LYS A 164 10.88 1.26 -2.78
CA LYS A 164 11.91 0.31 -2.30
C LYS A 164 12.48 0.66 -0.92
N PHE A 165 12.31 1.90 -0.47
CA PHE A 165 12.80 2.41 0.81
C PHE A 165 11.70 2.56 1.87
N GLN A 166 10.51 2.01 1.63
CA GLN A 166 9.39 2.12 2.58
C GLN A 166 9.75 1.61 3.99
N LEU A 167 10.44 0.48 4.10
CA LEU A 167 10.91 -0.03 5.40
C LEU A 167 11.87 0.94 6.10
N ALA A 168 12.86 1.47 5.36
CA ALA A 168 13.80 2.43 5.93
C ALA A 168 13.11 3.73 6.38
N ALA A 169 12.08 4.19 5.67
CA ALA A 169 11.28 5.33 6.08
C ALA A 169 10.50 5.04 7.38
N VAL A 170 9.90 3.85 7.50
CA VAL A 170 9.19 3.41 8.72
C VAL A 170 10.16 3.30 9.90
N GLU A 171 11.31 2.66 9.71
CA GLU A 171 12.38 2.56 10.70
C GLU A 171 12.77 3.95 11.21
N LYS A 172 13.06 4.89 10.30
CA LYS A 172 13.43 6.26 10.66
C LYS A 172 12.35 6.96 11.49
N VAL A 173 11.08 6.90 11.06
CA VAL A 173 9.98 7.57 11.77
C VAL A 173 9.80 6.99 13.18
N LEU A 174 9.92 5.67 13.33
CA LEU A 174 9.81 5.02 14.64
C LEU A 174 11.00 5.34 15.54
N SER A 175 12.22 5.35 15.02
CA SER A 175 13.40 5.79 15.77
C SER A 175 13.26 7.23 16.24
N ASP A 176 12.88 8.14 15.34
CA ASP A 176 12.65 9.54 15.69
C ASP A 176 11.54 9.70 16.74
N LEU A 177 10.46 8.91 16.66
CA LEU A 177 9.40 8.90 17.68
C LEU A 177 9.94 8.48 19.06
N LEU A 178 10.72 7.39 19.12
CA LEU A 178 11.27 6.86 20.37
C LEU A 178 12.31 7.79 21.01
N GLU A 179 13.05 8.53 20.19
CA GLU A 179 14.07 9.46 20.63
C GLU A 179 13.50 10.88 20.89
N GLY A 180 12.18 11.05 20.84
CA GLY A 180 11.51 12.34 21.09
C GLY A 180 11.73 13.39 20.00
N ARG A 181 12.17 12.97 18.80
CA ARG A 181 12.37 13.82 17.61
C ARG A 181 11.26 13.67 16.58
N GLY A 182 10.12 13.07 16.98
CA GLY A 182 8.96 12.91 16.11
C GLY A 182 8.49 14.24 15.56
N ALA A 183 8.41 14.36 14.23
CA ALA A 183 7.76 15.50 13.60
C ALA A 183 6.25 15.40 13.76
N GLY A 184 5.57 16.54 13.91
CA GLY A 184 4.11 16.58 13.82
C GLY A 184 3.65 16.07 12.45
N SER A 185 2.68 15.15 12.44
CA SER A 185 2.04 14.71 11.20
C SER A 185 0.85 15.61 10.87
N PRO A 186 0.57 15.90 9.59
CA PRO A 186 -0.70 16.51 9.22
C PRO A 186 -1.86 15.61 9.65
N GLU A 187 -3.02 16.18 9.93
CA GLU A 187 -4.20 15.37 10.21
C GLU A 187 -4.57 14.51 8.99
N PRO A 188 -4.95 13.24 9.21
CA PRO A 188 -5.40 12.39 8.11
C PRO A 188 -6.66 12.98 7.48
N PRO A 189 -6.83 12.86 6.15
CA PRO A 189 -8.04 13.33 5.48
C PRO A 189 -9.27 12.61 6.04
N TYR A 190 -10.26 13.39 6.46
CA TYR A 190 -11.53 12.87 6.98
C TYR A 190 -12.63 12.94 5.91
N LEU A 191 -13.44 11.90 5.84
CA LEU A 191 -14.68 11.89 5.07
C LEU A 191 -15.86 12.01 6.03
N SER A 192 -16.73 13.00 5.80
CA SER A 192 -18.03 13.02 6.47
C SER A 192 -18.82 11.75 6.15
N LEU A 193 -19.76 11.38 7.01
CA LEU A 193 -20.60 10.19 6.82
C LEU A 193 -21.32 10.21 5.46
N GLU A 194 -21.77 11.38 4.99
CA GLU A 194 -22.38 11.50 3.66
C GLU A 194 -21.39 11.22 2.52
N GLN A 195 -20.17 11.76 2.60
CA GLN A 195 -19.13 11.49 1.61
C GLN A 195 -18.72 10.02 1.64
N ALA A 196 -18.59 9.44 2.83
CA ALA A 196 -18.29 8.02 3.02
C ALA A 196 -19.38 7.12 2.43
N LYS A 197 -20.67 7.43 2.60
CA LYS A 197 -21.78 6.67 1.99
C LYS A 197 -21.77 6.71 0.45
N ARG A 198 -21.33 7.82 -0.15
CA ARG A 198 -21.16 7.93 -1.61
C ARG A 198 -19.95 7.14 -2.13
N LEU A 199 -18.98 6.88 -1.26
CA LEU A 199 -17.72 6.19 -1.54
C LEU A 199 -17.77 4.69 -1.26
N LEU A 200 -18.44 4.31 -0.17
CA LEU A 200 -18.72 2.95 0.22
C LEU A 200 -19.77 2.39 -0.74
N PHE A 201 -19.30 2.04 -1.93
CA PHE A 201 -20.05 1.21 -2.85
C PHE A 201 -20.06 -0.21 -2.25
N THR A 202 -21.03 -0.47 -1.38
CA THR A 202 -21.19 -1.79 -0.80
C THR A 202 -21.63 -2.77 -1.89
N TYR A 203 -21.37 -4.05 -1.69
CA TYR A 203 -21.93 -5.13 -2.53
C TYR A 203 -23.45 -4.97 -2.75
N GLU A 204 -24.16 -4.40 -1.77
CA GLU A 204 -25.59 -4.10 -1.87
C GLU A 204 -25.91 -2.97 -2.86
N VAL A 205 -25.13 -1.88 -2.86
CA VAL A 205 -25.29 -0.82 -3.87
C VAL A 205 -25.02 -1.40 -5.26
N ALA A 206 -24.00 -2.24 -5.42
CA ALA A 206 -23.71 -2.90 -6.70
C ALA A 206 -24.84 -3.83 -7.19
N ARG A 207 -25.60 -4.47 -6.29
CA ARG A 207 -26.77 -5.27 -6.65
C ARG A 207 -27.96 -4.41 -7.10
N SER A 208 -28.15 -3.23 -6.50
CA SER A 208 -29.28 -2.34 -6.81
C SER A 208 -29.17 -1.61 -8.15
N VAL A 209 -27.97 -1.55 -8.73
CA VAL A 209 -27.66 -0.86 -10.00
C VAL A 209 -27.65 -1.84 -11.20
N ARG A 210 -28.11 -3.09 -11.00
CA ARG A 210 -28.32 -4.07 -12.08
C ARG A 210 -29.65 -3.89 -12.77
#